data_AF-A0A7S0V8H0-F1
#
_entry.id   AF-A0A7S0V8H0-F1
#
_cell.length_a   1.000
_cell.length_b   1.000
_cell.length_c   1.000
_cell.angle_alpha   90.00
_cell.angle_beta   90.00
_cell.angle_gamma   90.00
#
_symmetry.space_group_name_H-M   'P 1'
#
loop_
_entity.id
_entity.type
_entity.pdbx_description
1 polymer ?
#
loop_
_entity_poly.entity_id
_entity_poly.type
_entity_poly.pdbx_seq_one_letter_code
_entity_poly.pdbx_strand_id
1 'polypeptide(L)'
;SSSSSSSSSSSFSNPVAATAAAVIELFQKLLMPNGISAAMGAQAGGGGGNSTSSSSSSSSSSSASTPSSTSNSSASPATPTYGVNPHLLDAVVKSPLMKHLVRSIHILGSEIIAPVVSLVSRLVLVNSIFAQQFTLAGGLAPQIVHRLLDDKTAVLRIQVEALLVLNQVARTARTTVSHTQTVGGPGAMGGTIGTKATNQPVVCPVYDMLNAARILEHLPRFLDHKLPMIRATVCDLIGNMCRHSAFFYSALDRHGLI
;
A
#
# COMPACT_ATOMS: atom_id res chain seq x y z
N SER A 1 0.07 60.83 -15.74
CA SER A 1 0.81 60.19 -14.62
C SER A 1 0.09 58.91 -14.26
N SER A 2 0.53 57.79 -14.85
CA SER A 2 -0.04 56.45 -14.64
C SER A 2 1.12 55.50 -14.47
N SER A 3 1.46 55.21 -13.21
CA SER A 3 2.53 54.30 -12.80
C SER A 3 1.98 52.89 -12.63
N SER A 4 2.35 52.01 -13.56
CA SER A 4 2.18 50.56 -13.47
C SER A 4 3.30 49.96 -12.63
N SER A 5 2.95 49.41 -11.45
CA SER A 5 3.85 48.64 -10.60
C SER A 5 3.76 47.15 -10.96
N SER A 6 4.75 46.67 -11.69
CA SER A 6 5.01 45.25 -11.90
C SER A 6 5.73 44.67 -10.69
N SER A 7 5.01 43.87 -9.89
CA SER A 7 5.56 43.07 -8.80
C SER A 7 6.15 41.77 -9.35
N SER A 8 7.47 41.77 -9.54
CA SER A 8 8.27 40.57 -9.79
C SER A 8 8.39 39.76 -8.49
N SER A 9 7.61 38.68 -8.38
CA SER A 9 7.75 37.68 -7.32
C SER A 9 8.99 36.82 -7.59
N SER A 10 10.11 37.17 -6.97
CA SER A 10 11.29 36.31 -6.89
C SER A 10 11.00 35.15 -5.92
N SER A 11 10.82 33.95 -6.46
CA SER A 11 10.78 32.71 -5.69
C SER A 11 12.14 32.49 -5.00
N PHE A 12 12.27 32.95 -3.76
CA PHE A 12 13.36 32.55 -2.88
C PHE A 12 13.20 31.07 -2.55
N SER A 13 13.90 30.22 -3.28
CA SER A 13 14.05 28.81 -2.94
C SER A 13 14.67 28.71 -1.54
N ASN A 14 13.96 28.08 -0.61
CA ASN A 14 14.43 27.91 0.77
C ASN A 14 15.59 26.89 0.76
N PRO A 15 16.83 27.27 1.11
CA PRO A 15 17.98 26.38 0.99
C PRO A 15 17.84 25.10 1.83
N VAL A 16 17.11 25.17 2.96
CA VAL A 16 16.84 24.02 3.81
C VAL A 16 15.98 22.97 3.09
N ALA A 17 15.03 23.41 2.28
CA ALA A 17 14.17 22.54 1.49
C ALA A 17 14.97 21.77 0.43
N ALA A 18 15.87 22.48 -0.26
CA ALA A 18 16.75 21.88 -1.26
C ALA A 18 17.71 20.85 -0.65
N THR A 19 18.29 21.16 0.51
CA THR A 19 19.15 20.21 1.24
C THR A 19 18.38 18.97 1.69
N ALA A 20 17.17 19.14 2.25
CA ALA A 20 16.35 18.01 2.66
C ALA A 20 15.99 17.10 1.48
N ALA A 21 15.59 17.68 0.34
CA ALA A 21 15.32 16.93 -0.88
C ALA A 21 16.55 16.17 -1.39
N ALA A 22 17.73 16.81 -1.37
CA ALA A 22 18.98 16.16 -1.78
C ALA A 22 19.37 14.98 -0.87
N VAL A 23 19.18 15.12 0.45
CA VAL A 23 19.42 14.01 1.40
C VAL A 23 18.45 12.86 1.15
N ILE A 24 17.18 13.16 0.90
CA ILE A 24 16.17 12.14 0.59
C ILE A 24 16.53 11.41 -0.70
N GLU A 25 16.91 12.13 -1.76
CA GLU A 25 17.34 11.55 -3.03
C GLU A 25 18.62 10.70 -2.89
N LEU A 26 19.59 11.15 -2.10
CA LEU A 26 20.80 10.38 -1.83
C LEU A 26 20.47 9.10 -1.06
N PHE A 27 19.61 9.19 -0.05
CA PHE A 27 19.14 8.04 0.71
C PHE A 27 18.36 7.05 -0.17
N GLN A 28 17.52 7.55 -1.07
CA GLN A 28 16.82 6.74 -2.07
C GLN A 28 17.79 6.00 -2.99
N LYS A 29 18.83 6.68 -3.50
CA LYS A 29 19.86 6.05 -4.35
C LYS A 29 20.65 4.99 -3.59
N LEU A 30 20.91 5.21 -2.30
CA LEU A 30 21.63 4.28 -1.44
C LEU A 30 20.79 3.02 -1.14
N LEU A 31 19.49 3.19 -0.91
CA LEU A 31 18.58 2.08 -0.64
C LEU A 31 18.20 1.30 -1.89
N MET A 32 18.05 1.96 -3.03
CA MET A 32 17.50 1.37 -4.25
C MET A 32 18.25 1.87 -5.49
N PRO A 33 19.46 1.36 -5.78
CA PRO A 33 20.28 1.84 -6.89
C PRO A 33 19.65 1.57 -8.27
N ASN A 34 18.75 0.58 -8.36
CA ASN A 34 18.00 0.26 -9.57
C ASN A 34 16.54 0.73 -9.39
N GLY A 35 16.17 1.82 -10.06
CA GLY A 35 14.82 2.38 -10.01
C GLY A 35 13.72 1.37 -10.39
N ILE A 36 12.49 1.65 -9.94
CA ILE A 36 11.30 0.78 -9.97
C ILE A 36 10.72 0.55 -11.39
N SER A 37 11.53 0.55 -12.46
CA SER A 37 11.00 0.24 -13.80
C SER A 37 10.59 -1.24 -13.97
N ALA A 38 10.92 -2.13 -13.02
CA ALA A 38 10.73 -3.57 -13.18
C ALA A 38 9.54 -4.19 -12.40
N ALA A 39 8.86 -3.46 -11.50
CA ALA A 39 7.91 -4.09 -10.56
C ALA A 39 6.45 -4.21 -11.07
N MET A 40 6.09 -3.58 -12.19
CA MET A 40 4.69 -3.57 -12.68
C MET A 40 4.33 -4.74 -13.62
N GLY A 41 5.22 -5.71 -13.85
CA GLY A 41 5.03 -6.76 -14.87
C GLY A 41 4.71 -8.18 -14.40
N ALA A 42 4.81 -8.51 -13.11
CA ALA A 42 4.78 -9.91 -12.68
C ALA A 42 4.05 -10.14 -11.35
N GLN A 43 2.73 -9.93 -11.32
CA GLN A 43 1.89 -10.58 -10.32
C GLN A 43 0.50 -10.88 -10.89
N ALA A 44 0.49 -11.75 -11.90
CA ALA A 44 -0.72 -12.36 -12.43
C ALA A 44 -1.22 -13.46 -11.48
N GLY A 45 -2.48 -13.32 -11.03
CA GLY A 45 -3.43 -14.42 -10.84
C GLY A 45 -3.01 -15.61 -9.98
N GLY A 46 -3.09 -15.49 -8.66
CA GLY A 46 -3.09 -16.62 -7.72
C GLY A 46 -4.41 -16.73 -6.96
N GLY A 47 -5.51 -16.93 -7.68
CA GLY A 47 -6.85 -17.15 -7.12
C GLY A 47 -7.30 -18.59 -7.33
N GLY A 48 -6.85 -19.52 -6.48
CA GLY A 48 -7.33 -20.89 -6.47
C GLY A 48 -8.74 -20.99 -5.87
N GLY A 49 -9.76 -21.05 -6.72
CA GLY A 49 -11.12 -21.45 -6.36
C GLY A 49 -11.31 -22.94 -6.66
N ASN A 50 -11.34 -23.77 -5.62
CA ASN A 50 -11.74 -25.17 -5.71
C ASN A 50 -13.21 -25.27 -5.28
N SER A 51 -14.12 -25.46 -6.23
CA SER A 51 -15.47 -25.94 -5.94
C SER A 51 -15.97 -26.76 -7.11
N THR A 52 -16.08 -28.04 -6.80
CA THR A 52 -16.53 -29.20 -7.56
C THR A 52 -17.93 -29.03 -8.14
N SER A 53 -18.10 -29.36 -9.41
CA SER A 53 -19.37 -29.85 -9.96
C SER A 53 -19.11 -31.09 -10.82
N SER A 54 -19.94 -32.10 -10.60
CA SER A 54 -19.84 -33.46 -11.12
C SER A 54 -20.80 -33.72 -12.28
N SER A 55 -20.49 -34.79 -13.04
CA SER A 55 -21.30 -35.54 -14.03
C SER A 55 -21.51 -34.86 -15.40
N SER A 56 -21.38 -35.52 -16.57
CA SER A 56 -21.21 -36.95 -16.93
C SER A 56 -20.88 -37.13 -18.43
N SER A 57 -20.24 -38.28 -18.76
CA SER A 57 -20.22 -39.06 -20.03
C SER A 57 -19.60 -38.43 -21.30
N SER A 58 -18.81 -39.12 -22.15
CA SER A 58 -18.41 -40.53 -22.28
C SER A 58 -17.37 -40.69 -23.44
N SER A 59 -16.41 -41.63 -23.26
CA SER A 59 -15.67 -42.47 -24.26
C SER A 59 -14.92 -41.79 -25.42
N SER A 60 -13.67 -42.15 -25.79
CA SER A 60 -13.10 -43.50 -26.00
C SER A 60 -11.55 -43.49 -26.20
N SER A 61 -10.86 -44.50 -25.61
CA SER A 61 -9.67 -45.30 -26.07
C SER A 61 -8.49 -44.61 -26.81
N SER A 62 -7.18 -44.84 -26.54
CA SER A 62 -6.45 -46.11 -26.28
C SER A 62 -4.98 -45.84 -25.86
N SER A 63 -4.39 -46.74 -25.04
CA SER A 63 -2.99 -47.29 -25.00
C SER A 63 -1.76 -46.39 -25.30
N ALA A 64 -0.59 -46.44 -24.64
CA ALA A 64 0.02 -47.30 -23.61
C ALA A 64 1.40 -46.71 -23.19
N SER A 65 1.95 -47.23 -22.07
CA SER A 65 3.40 -47.31 -21.71
C SER A 65 4.02 -46.25 -20.77
N THR A 66 4.37 -46.72 -19.57
CA THR A 66 5.33 -46.18 -18.57
C THR A 66 6.79 -46.54 -18.94
N PRO A 67 7.85 -46.17 -18.18
CA PRO A 67 8.08 -45.06 -17.24
C PRO A 67 9.43 -44.32 -17.50
N SER A 68 9.60 -43.08 -17.02
CA SER A 68 10.95 -42.58 -16.67
C SER A 68 10.89 -41.50 -15.59
N SER A 69 11.51 -41.85 -14.49
CA SER A 69 11.87 -41.01 -13.36
C SER A 69 12.92 -39.99 -13.78
N THR A 70 12.55 -38.71 -13.78
CA THR A 70 13.51 -37.61 -13.75
C THR A 70 13.14 -36.69 -12.61
N SER A 71 14.00 -36.71 -11.61
CA SER A 71 14.06 -35.77 -10.49
C SER A 71 14.17 -34.33 -11.01
N ASN A 72 13.04 -33.64 -11.10
CA ASN A 72 13.03 -32.20 -11.21
C ASN A 72 13.18 -31.62 -9.81
N SER A 73 14.43 -31.38 -9.44
CA SER A 73 14.82 -30.47 -8.37
C SER A 73 14.02 -29.19 -8.53
N SER A 74 13.19 -28.90 -7.54
CA SER A 74 12.46 -27.66 -7.37
C SER A 74 13.46 -26.51 -7.26
N ALA A 75 13.84 -25.94 -8.40
CA ALA A 75 14.39 -24.61 -8.46
C ALA A 75 13.24 -23.66 -8.07
N SER A 76 13.20 -23.28 -6.80
CA SER A 76 12.39 -22.17 -6.33
C SER A 76 12.56 -21.00 -7.29
N PRO A 77 11.47 -20.35 -7.74
CA PRO A 77 11.59 -19.15 -8.54
C PRO A 77 12.35 -18.13 -7.69
N ALA A 78 13.55 -17.77 -8.15
CA ALA A 78 14.36 -16.73 -7.54
C ALA A 78 13.51 -15.47 -7.49
N THR A 79 13.06 -15.11 -6.29
CA THR A 79 12.54 -13.77 -6.02
C THR A 79 13.60 -12.78 -6.51
N PRO A 80 13.23 -11.75 -7.29
CA PRO A 80 14.17 -10.72 -7.69
C PRO A 80 14.68 -10.05 -6.42
N THR A 81 15.90 -10.43 -6.02
CA THR A 81 16.59 -9.85 -4.89
C THR A 81 16.98 -8.44 -5.32
N TYR A 82 16.09 -7.48 -5.07
CA TYR A 82 16.48 -6.08 -5.03
C TYR A 82 17.73 -6.02 -4.15
N GLY A 83 18.85 -5.57 -4.69
CA GLY A 83 20.17 -5.55 -4.04
C GLY A 83 20.27 -4.58 -2.86
N VAL A 84 19.23 -4.54 -2.02
CA VAL A 84 19.20 -3.79 -0.77
C VAL A 84 19.92 -4.64 0.25
N ASN A 85 20.97 -4.09 0.86
CA ASN A 85 21.70 -4.77 1.92
C ASN A 85 20.70 -5.11 3.07
N PRO A 86 20.50 -6.40 3.42
CA PRO A 86 19.48 -6.79 4.38
C PRO A 86 19.71 -6.17 5.77
N HIS A 87 20.97 -5.89 6.15
CA HIS A 87 21.30 -5.21 7.40
C HIS A 87 20.88 -3.74 7.38
N LEU A 88 20.99 -3.07 6.23
CA LEU A 88 20.52 -1.70 6.07
C LEU A 88 18.99 -1.66 6.18
N LEU A 89 18.30 -2.62 5.55
CA LEU A 89 16.84 -2.71 5.62
C LEU A 89 16.37 -2.94 7.07
N ASP A 90 17.01 -3.84 7.81
CA ASP A 90 16.71 -4.09 9.24
C ASP A 90 16.95 -2.84 10.11
N ALA A 91 18.05 -2.11 9.87
CA ALA A 91 18.32 -0.85 10.56
C ALA A 91 17.25 0.22 10.24
N VAL A 92 16.82 0.31 8.97
CA VAL A 92 15.77 1.25 8.55
C VAL A 92 14.42 0.87 9.15
N VAL A 93 14.08 -0.42 9.20
CA VAL A 93 12.84 -0.91 9.84
C VAL A 93 12.80 -0.53 11.32
N LYS A 94 13.91 -0.65 12.05
CA LYS A 94 14.00 -0.28 13.48
C LYS A 94 14.00 1.22 13.73
N SER A 95 14.33 2.02 12.72
CA SER A 95 14.37 3.47 12.83
C SER A 95 12.97 4.10 12.86
N PRO A 96 12.79 5.26 13.52
CA PRO A 96 11.53 6.01 13.47
C PRO A 96 11.34 6.75 12.13
N LEU A 97 12.02 6.34 11.04
CA LEU A 97 12.04 7.04 9.76
C LEU A 97 10.62 7.27 9.23
N MET A 98 9.80 6.23 9.16
CA MET A 98 8.45 6.34 8.62
C MET A 98 7.60 7.38 9.37
N LYS A 99 7.71 7.43 10.71
CA LYS A 99 7.03 8.43 11.54
C LYS A 99 7.44 9.86 11.18
N HIS A 100 8.74 10.08 10.95
CA HIS A 100 9.24 11.40 10.54
C HIS A 100 8.81 11.75 9.12
N LEU A 101 8.83 10.79 8.17
CA LEU A 101 8.37 11.01 6.80
C LEU A 101 6.88 11.40 6.76
N VAL A 102 6.02 10.67 7.49
CA VAL A 102 4.59 10.98 7.59
C VAL A 102 4.37 12.36 8.20
N ARG A 103 5.10 12.70 9.28
CA ARG A 103 5.02 14.04 9.88
C ARG A 103 5.50 15.13 8.91
N SER A 104 6.50 14.85 8.09
CA SER A 104 6.99 15.76 7.06
C SER A 104 5.94 16.02 5.97
N ILE A 105 5.15 15.02 5.55
CA ILE A 105 4.03 15.21 4.60
C ILE A 105 3.00 16.21 5.17
N HIS A 106 2.78 16.17 6.48
CA HIS A 106 1.85 17.07 7.15
C HIS A 106 2.37 18.51 7.29
N ILE A 107 3.67 18.69 7.57
CA ILE A 107 4.24 20.01 7.91
C ILE A 107 4.84 20.74 6.70
N LEU A 108 5.47 20.01 5.77
CA LEU A 108 6.25 20.61 4.70
C LEU A 108 5.38 21.09 3.53
N GLY A 109 5.90 22.07 2.79
CA GLY A 109 5.28 22.61 1.57
C GLY A 109 5.41 21.70 0.35
N SER A 110 4.79 22.12 -0.76
CA SER A 110 4.71 21.38 -2.04
C SER A 110 6.06 21.00 -2.64
N GLU A 111 7.12 21.76 -2.36
CA GLU A 111 8.46 21.53 -2.93
C GLU A 111 9.11 20.23 -2.42
N ILE A 112 8.89 19.89 -1.14
CA ILE A 112 9.55 18.74 -0.48
C ILE A 112 8.62 17.52 -0.42
N ILE A 113 7.31 17.72 -0.62
CA ILE A 113 6.34 16.62 -0.48
C ILE A 113 6.58 15.52 -1.52
N ALA A 114 6.96 15.87 -2.76
CA ALA A 114 7.19 14.90 -3.83
C ALA A 114 8.32 13.89 -3.49
N PRO A 115 9.55 14.30 -3.14
CA PRO A 115 10.60 13.35 -2.77
C PRO A 115 10.26 12.55 -1.51
N VAL A 116 9.56 13.15 -0.54
CA VAL A 116 9.10 12.44 0.67
C VAL A 116 8.12 11.34 0.33
N VAL A 117 7.08 11.64 -0.45
CA VAL A 117 6.06 10.66 -0.87
C VAL A 117 6.69 9.57 -1.73
N SER A 118 7.64 9.94 -2.60
CA SER A 118 8.36 8.96 -3.42
C SER A 118 9.22 8.00 -2.61
N LEU A 119 9.82 8.48 -1.51
CA LEU A 119 10.54 7.61 -0.56
C LEU A 119 9.55 6.71 0.20
N VAL A 120 8.45 7.26 0.72
CA VAL A 120 7.42 6.49 1.42
C VAL A 120 6.86 5.38 0.54
N SER A 121 6.49 5.72 -0.71
CA SER A 121 5.96 4.76 -1.68
C SER A 121 6.93 3.62 -1.94
N ARG A 122 8.22 3.93 -2.15
CA ARG A 122 9.28 2.92 -2.27
C ARG A 122 9.39 2.02 -1.06
N LEU A 123 9.50 2.60 0.14
CA LEU A 123 9.63 1.81 1.37
C LEU A 123 8.44 0.86 1.54
N VAL A 124 7.22 1.38 1.38
CA VAL A 124 5.98 0.61 1.49
C VAL A 124 5.90 -0.53 0.46
N LEU A 125 6.34 -0.29 -0.77
CA LEU A 125 6.35 -1.30 -1.84
C LEU A 125 7.46 -2.35 -1.67
N VAL A 126 8.58 -2.00 -1.04
CA VAL A 126 9.68 -2.94 -0.75
C VAL A 126 9.31 -3.93 0.33
N ASN A 127 8.66 -3.47 1.41
CA ASN A 127 8.33 -4.34 2.54
C ASN A 127 7.01 -3.91 3.20
N SER A 128 6.11 -4.87 3.41
CA SER A 128 4.80 -4.66 4.04
C SER A 128 4.89 -4.14 5.48
N ILE A 129 6.01 -4.35 6.18
CA ILE A 129 6.25 -3.77 7.51
C ILE A 129 6.16 -2.23 7.44
N PHE A 130 6.65 -1.61 6.36
CA PHE A 130 6.56 -0.16 6.19
C PHE A 130 5.12 0.31 5.95
N ALA A 131 4.25 -0.52 5.36
CA ALA A 131 2.82 -0.21 5.24
C ALA A 131 2.15 -0.14 6.62
N GLN A 132 2.52 -1.05 7.52
CA GLN A 132 2.06 -1.02 8.91
C GLN A 132 2.61 0.21 9.65
N GLN A 133 3.91 0.50 9.50
CA GLN A 133 4.51 1.69 10.11
C GLN A 133 3.90 2.99 9.58
N PHE A 134 3.59 3.07 8.28
CA PHE A 134 2.91 4.21 7.68
C PHE A 134 1.53 4.43 8.31
N THR A 135 0.78 3.33 8.49
CA THR A 135 -0.54 3.35 9.13
C THR A 135 -0.44 3.80 10.61
N LEU A 136 0.47 3.20 11.38
CA LEU A 136 0.72 3.54 12.79
C LEU A 136 1.24 4.97 13.00
N ALA A 137 1.98 5.49 12.02
CA ALA A 137 2.45 6.87 12.02
C ALA A 137 1.34 7.90 11.70
N GLY A 138 0.12 7.46 11.41
CA GLY A 138 -1.00 8.32 11.03
C GLY A 138 -1.02 8.69 9.55
N GLY A 139 -0.37 7.92 8.68
CA GLY A 139 -0.34 8.16 7.23
C GLY A 139 -1.73 8.11 6.56
N LEU A 140 -2.70 7.45 7.22
CA LEU A 140 -4.11 7.44 6.82
C LEU A 140 -4.94 8.55 7.46
N ALA A 141 -4.33 9.54 8.13
CA ALA A 141 -5.09 10.67 8.62
C ALA A 141 -5.78 11.40 7.44
N PRO A 142 -7.05 11.84 7.58
CA PRO A 142 -7.80 12.43 6.48
C PRO A 142 -7.09 13.63 5.85
N GLN A 143 -6.36 14.42 6.67
CA GLN A 143 -5.62 15.59 6.21
C GLN A 143 -4.45 15.21 5.30
N ILE A 144 -3.80 14.08 5.59
CA ILE A 144 -2.68 13.58 4.78
C ILE A 144 -3.25 13.02 3.47
N VAL A 145 -4.26 12.17 3.53
CA VAL A 145 -4.86 11.58 2.33
C VAL A 145 -5.45 12.64 1.40
N HIS A 146 -6.19 13.61 1.95
CA HIS A 146 -6.70 14.73 1.17
C HIS A 146 -5.56 15.51 0.50
N ARG A 147 -4.48 15.82 1.23
CA ARG A 147 -3.32 16.52 0.65
C ARG A 147 -2.64 15.72 -0.46
N LEU A 148 -2.61 14.39 -0.36
CA LEU A 148 -1.96 13.52 -1.34
C LEU A 148 -2.82 13.24 -2.59
N LEU A 149 -4.15 13.24 -2.46
CA LEU A 149 -5.08 12.88 -3.53
C LEU A 149 -5.81 14.08 -4.16
N ASP A 150 -5.82 15.25 -3.53
CA ASP A 150 -6.48 16.45 -4.07
C ASP A 150 -5.78 16.95 -5.35
N ASP A 151 -6.58 17.33 -6.34
CA ASP A 151 -6.09 17.85 -7.63
C ASP A 151 -5.47 19.23 -7.51
N LYS A 152 -6.02 20.02 -6.60
CA LYS A 152 -5.64 21.43 -6.45
C LYS A 152 -4.25 21.56 -5.85
N THR A 153 -3.80 20.54 -5.12
CA THR A 153 -2.58 20.58 -4.32
C THR A 153 -1.51 19.61 -4.78
N ALA A 154 -1.88 18.45 -5.31
CA ALA A 154 -0.93 17.39 -5.61
C ALA A 154 -0.70 17.21 -7.12
N VAL A 155 0.57 17.15 -7.50
CA VAL A 155 0.99 16.75 -8.84
C VAL A 155 0.60 15.29 -9.09
N LEU A 156 0.20 14.94 -10.32
CA LEU A 156 -0.23 13.58 -10.71
C LEU A 156 0.72 12.47 -10.21
N ARG A 157 2.04 12.71 -10.25
CA ARG A 157 3.03 11.77 -9.74
C ARG A 157 2.84 11.42 -8.26
N ILE A 158 2.56 12.42 -7.42
CA ILE A 158 2.29 12.23 -5.98
C ILE A 158 1.01 11.41 -5.80
N GLN A 159 -0.04 11.71 -6.57
CA GLN A 159 -1.31 10.99 -6.50
C GLN A 159 -1.13 9.51 -6.85
N VAL A 160 -0.37 9.20 -7.90
CA VAL A 160 -0.05 7.81 -8.29
C VAL A 160 0.73 7.10 -7.19
N GLU A 161 1.79 7.72 -6.65
CA GLU A 161 2.58 7.14 -5.57
C GLU A 161 1.75 6.92 -4.29
N ALA A 162 0.82 7.83 -3.99
CA ALA A 162 -0.12 7.70 -2.88
C ALA A 162 -1.13 6.57 -3.10
N LEU A 163 -1.70 6.44 -4.31
CA LEU A 163 -2.59 5.33 -4.65
C LEU A 163 -1.89 3.98 -4.49
N LEU A 164 -0.62 3.87 -4.88
CA LEU A 164 0.18 2.66 -4.68
C LEU A 164 0.40 2.34 -3.19
N VAL A 165 0.68 3.36 -2.37
CA VAL A 165 0.79 3.19 -0.91
C VAL A 165 -0.53 2.70 -0.32
N LEU A 166 -1.64 3.35 -0.66
CA LEU A 166 -2.97 2.99 -0.16
C LEU A 166 -3.35 1.58 -0.58
N ASN A 167 -3.02 1.19 -1.81
CA ASN A 167 -3.26 -0.15 -2.32
C ASN A 167 -2.48 -1.21 -1.52
N GLN A 168 -1.20 -0.93 -1.26
CA GLN A 168 -0.37 -1.81 -0.44
C GLN A 168 -0.86 -1.91 1.01
N VAL A 169 -1.37 -0.80 1.60
CA VAL A 169 -1.99 -0.80 2.93
C VAL A 169 -3.28 -1.62 2.95
N ALA A 170 -4.17 -1.43 1.96
CA ALA A 170 -5.42 -2.19 1.85
C ALA A 170 -5.15 -3.69 1.73
N ARG A 171 -4.16 -4.08 0.92
CA ARG A 171 -3.72 -5.47 0.72
C ARG A 171 -3.18 -6.11 2.01
N THR A 172 -2.49 -5.33 2.85
CA THR A 172 -1.84 -5.82 4.08
C THR A 172 -2.72 -5.73 5.33
N ALA A 173 -3.89 -5.10 5.24
CA ALA A 173 -4.79 -4.87 6.38
C ALA A 173 -5.02 -6.13 7.25
N ARG A 174 -5.21 -7.31 6.65
CA ARG A 174 -5.53 -8.55 7.38
C ARG A 174 -4.39 -9.08 8.26
N THR A 175 -3.12 -8.79 7.95
CA THR A 175 -1.99 -9.34 8.72
C THR A 175 -1.83 -8.68 10.08
N THR A 176 -2.41 -7.51 10.28
CA THR A 176 -2.29 -6.73 11.53
C THR A 176 -3.15 -7.26 12.68
N VAL A 177 -4.05 -8.21 12.43
CA VAL A 177 -5.02 -8.73 13.41
C VAL A 177 -4.44 -9.84 14.30
N SER A 178 -3.18 -10.26 14.10
CA SER A 178 -2.65 -11.49 14.73
C SER A 178 -1.64 -11.28 15.87
N HIS A 179 -1.55 -10.10 16.49
CA HIS A 179 -0.55 -9.86 17.56
C HIS A 179 -1.04 -9.22 18.86
N THR A 180 -2.35 -9.11 19.08
CA THR A 180 -2.88 -9.04 20.45
C THR A 180 -3.13 -10.45 20.98
N GLN A 181 -2.11 -11.32 20.89
CA GLN A 181 -2.01 -12.43 21.82
C GLN A 181 -1.58 -11.80 23.14
N THR A 182 -2.56 -11.63 24.01
CA THR A 182 -2.40 -11.42 25.44
C THR A 182 -1.18 -12.19 25.91
N VAL A 183 -0.20 -11.44 26.44
CA VAL A 183 0.89 -11.98 27.26
C VAL A 183 0.24 -12.54 28.53
N GLY A 184 -0.30 -13.74 28.41
CA GLY A 184 -0.69 -14.58 29.53
C GLY A 184 0.59 -15.07 30.18
N GLY A 185 0.93 -14.49 31.32
CA GLY A 185 2.00 -14.99 32.16
C GLY A 185 1.78 -16.47 32.52
N PRO A 186 2.85 -17.26 32.66
CA PRO A 186 2.74 -18.65 33.04
C PRO A 186 2.43 -18.74 34.54
N GLY A 187 1.16 -18.82 34.91
CA GLY A 187 0.79 -19.07 36.31
C GLY A 187 -0.60 -18.61 36.72
N ALA A 188 -1.65 -19.21 36.18
CA ALA A 188 -2.95 -19.25 36.84
C ALA A 188 -3.77 -20.43 36.30
N MET A 189 -3.73 -21.53 37.04
CA MET A 189 -4.57 -22.71 36.86
C MET A 189 -6.00 -22.35 37.31
N GLY A 190 -7.00 -22.54 36.44
CA GLY A 190 -8.40 -22.54 36.83
C GLY A 190 -9.09 -21.17 36.77
N GLY A 191 -9.75 -20.89 35.65
CA GLY A 191 -10.63 -19.74 35.51
C GLY A 191 -11.24 -19.68 34.12
N THR A 192 -12.36 -20.36 33.92
CA THR A 192 -13.21 -20.29 32.74
C THR A 192 -13.76 -18.87 32.61
N ILE A 193 -13.01 -17.97 31.97
CA ILE A 193 -13.52 -16.65 31.58
C ILE A 193 -14.41 -16.88 30.37
N GLY A 194 -15.72 -16.91 30.64
CA GLY A 194 -16.74 -16.79 29.61
C GLY A 194 -16.49 -15.53 28.80
N THR A 195 -15.97 -15.70 27.60
CA THR A 195 -16.05 -14.67 26.56
C THR A 195 -17.53 -14.49 26.28
N LYS A 196 -18.12 -13.42 26.81
CA LYS A 196 -19.36 -12.90 26.27
C LYS A 196 -19.13 -12.74 24.77
N ALA A 197 -19.77 -13.60 23.98
CA ALA A 197 -19.88 -13.49 22.55
C ALA A 197 -20.65 -12.21 22.24
N THR A 198 -19.99 -11.06 22.33
CA THR A 198 -20.44 -9.87 21.64
C THR A 198 -20.30 -10.19 20.16
N ASN A 199 -21.43 -10.41 19.49
CA ASN A 199 -21.60 -10.51 18.03
C ASN A 199 -21.18 -9.21 17.30
N GLN A 200 -20.16 -8.50 17.80
CA GLN A 200 -19.56 -7.38 17.13
C GLN A 200 -18.55 -7.95 16.13
N PRO A 201 -18.72 -7.70 14.82
CA PRO A 201 -17.72 -8.07 13.86
C PRO A 201 -16.42 -7.38 14.28
N VAL A 202 -15.35 -8.16 14.50
CA VAL A 202 -14.01 -7.61 14.72
C VAL A 202 -13.60 -6.96 13.40
N VAL A 203 -13.94 -5.68 13.22
CA VAL A 203 -13.54 -4.92 12.06
C VAL A 203 -12.03 -4.73 12.14
N CYS A 204 -11.33 -5.00 11.04
CA CYS A 204 -9.91 -4.77 10.97
C CYS A 204 -9.65 -3.27 11.24
N PRO A 205 -8.82 -2.89 12.23
CA PRO A 205 -8.62 -1.48 12.58
C PRO A 205 -8.08 -0.65 11.40
N VAL A 206 -7.40 -1.30 10.45
CA VAL A 206 -6.94 -0.66 9.21
C VAL A 206 -8.10 -0.25 8.31
N TYR A 207 -9.19 -1.01 8.25
CA TYR A 207 -10.37 -0.65 7.46
C TYR A 207 -11.11 0.54 8.05
N ASP A 208 -11.19 0.64 9.38
CA ASP A 208 -11.71 1.85 10.04
C ASP A 208 -10.87 3.08 9.69
N MET A 209 -9.54 2.93 9.71
CA MET A 209 -8.63 4.02 9.31
C MET A 209 -8.75 4.40 7.83
N LEU A 210 -8.87 3.42 6.91
CA LEU A 210 -9.09 3.68 5.48
C LEU A 210 -10.44 4.36 5.22
N ASN A 211 -11.48 3.97 5.94
CA ASN A 211 -12.79 4.63 5.84
C ASN A 211 -12.75 6.05 6.43
N ALA A 212 -12.12 6.22 7.58
CA ALA A 212 -11.92 7.53 8.21
C ALA A 212 -11.12 8.47 7.29
N ALA A 213 -10.16 7.94 6.52
CA ALA A 213 -9.37 8.69 5.56
C ALA A 213 -10.15 9.27 4.37
N ARG A 214 -11.43 8.90 4.18
CA ARG A 214 -12.34 9.39 3.14
C ARG A 214 -11.81 9.19 1.71
N ILE A 215 -11.04 8.12 1.49
CA ILE A 215 -10.41 7.81 0.19
C ILE A 215 -11.46 7.71 -0.93
N LEU A 216 -12.64 7.17 -0.61
CA LEU A 216 -13.73 6.96 -1.57
C LEU A 216 -14.25 8.26 -2.20
N GLU A 217 -14.11 9.41 -1.53
CA GLU A 217 -14.50 10.72 -2.08
C GLU A 217 -13.64 11.12 -3.28
N HIS A 218 -12.41 10.59 -3.37
CA HIS A 218 -11.47 10.92 -4.44
C HIS A 218 -11.50 9.90 -5.60
N LEU A 219 -11.98 8.67 -5.37
CA LEU A 219 -11.87 7.58 -6.35
C LEU A 219 -12.65 7.80 -7.65
N PRO A 220 -13.88 8.37 -7.67
CA PRO A 220 -14.62 8.59 -8.92
C PRO A 220 -13.81 9.34 -9.99
N ARG A 221 -13.04 10.36 -9.57
CA ARG A 221 -12.17 11.14 -10.47
C ARG A 221 -11.07 10.28 -11.08
N PHE A 222 -10.46 9.40 -10.29
CA PHE A 222 -9.37 8.56 -10.78
C PHE A 222 -9.88 7.42 -11.66
N LEU A 223 -11.13 6.98 -11.49
CA LEU A 223 -11.79 6.02 -12.38
C LEU A 223 -12.10 6.60 -13.76
N ASP A 224 -12.38 7.90 -13.86
CA ASP A 224 -12.55 8.60 -15.14
C ASP A 224 -11.22 9.17 -15.71
N HIS A 225 -10.08 8.79 -15.12
CA HIS A 225 -8.80 9.35 -15.52
C HIS A 225 -8.40 8.87 -16.93
N LYS A 226 -7.86 9.79 -17.77
CA LYS A 226 -7.45 9.49 -19.15
C LYS A 226 -6.46 8.32 -19.25
N LEU A 227 -5.50 8.27 -18.32
CA LEU A 227 -4.46 7.25 -18.28
C LEU A 227 -4.99 5.89 -17.78
N PRO A 228 -4.92 4.81 -18.58
CA PRO A 228 -5.41 3.48 -18.19
C PRO A 228 -4.75 2.92 -16.93
N MET A 229 -3.46 3.19 -16.74
CA MET A 229 -2.71 2.71 -15.57
C MET A 229 -3.27 3.24 -14.24
N ILE A 230 -3.81 4.45 -14.22
CA ILE A 230 -4.39 5.05 -13.00
C ILE A 230 -5.71 4.37 -12.69
N ARG A 231 -6.58 4.20 -13.70
CA ARG A 231 -7.84 3.46 -13.54
C ARG A 231 -7.58 2.05 -13.03
N ALA A 232 -6.61 1.33 -13.62
CA ALA A 232 -6.24 -0.01 -13.18
C ALA A 232 -5.78 -0.04 -11.71
N THR A 233 -4.97 0.93 -11.30
CA THR A 233 -4.49 1.04 -9.90
C THR A 233 -5.65 1.28 -8.92
N VAL A 234 -6.63 2.10 -9.31
CA VAL A 234 -7.81 2.38 -8.47
C VAL A 234 -8.72 1.16 -8.37
N CYS A 235 -8.98 0.47 -9.49
CA CYS A 235 -9.74 -0.77 -9.48
C CYS A 235 -9.07 -1.83 -8.59
N ASP A 236 -7.74 -1.94 -8.65
CA ASP A 236 -6.99 -2.87 -7.79
C ASP A 236 -7.09 -2.47 -6.31
N LEU A 237 -7.00 -1.18 -5.99
CA LEU A 237 -7.24 -0.67 -4.63
C LEU A 237 -8.65 -1.04 -4.12
N ILE A 238 -9.70 -0.78 -4.92
CA ILE A 238 -11.08 -1.13 -4.56
C ILE A 238 -11.23 -2.64 -4.34
N GLY A 239 -10.64 -3.43 -5.24
CA GLY A 239 -10.58 -4.89 -5.13
C GLY A 239 -9.94 -5.33 -3.82
N ASN A 240 -8.78 -4.77 -3.47
CA ASN A 240 -8.06 -5.10 -2.24
C ASN A 240 -8.80 -4.66 -0.96
N MET A 241 -9.53 -3.54 -1.00
CA MET A 241 -10.40 -3.11 0.10
C MET A 241 -11.57 -4.07 0.32
N CYS A 242 -12.15 -4.63 -0.75
CA CYS A 242 -13.35 -5.47 -0.67
C CYS A 242 -13.06 -6.98 -0.63
N ARG A 243 -11.85 -7.41 -0.97
CA ARG A 243 -11.47 -8.83 -1.14
C ARG A 243 -11.79 -9.71 0.07
N HIS A 244 -11.76 -9.12 1.27
CA HIS A 244 -11.80 -9.85 2.53
C HIS A 244 -12.86 -9.35 3.50
N SER A 245 -13.63 -8.32 3.13
CA SER A 245 -14.69 -7.79 3.98
C SER A 245 -15.74 -7.08 3.15
N ALA A 246 -17.00 -7.25 3.56
CA ALA A 246 -18.12 -6.49 3.02
C ALA A 246 -18.18 -5.03 3.51
N PHE A 247 -17.27 -4.63 4.41
CA PHE A 247 -17.27 -3.34 5.09
C PHE A 247 -17.41 -2.12 4.17
N PHE A 248 -16.79 -2.15 2.98
CA PHE A 248 -16.80 -1.01 2.07
C PHE A 248 -17.96 -0.99 1.07
N TYR A 249 -18.76 -2.05 0.91
CA TYR A 249 -19.81 -2.07 -0.13
C TYR A 249 -20.85 -0.97 0.05
N SER A 250 -21.34 -0.73 1.27
CA SER A 250 -22.30 0.35 1.54
C SER A 250 -21.71 1.75 1.36
N ALA A 251 -20.38 1.89 1.48
CA ALA A 251 -19.69 3.15 1.23
C ALA A 251 -19.46 3.36 -0.28
N LEU A 252 -19.12 2.30 -1.02
CA LEU A 252 -18.98 2.32 -2.48
C LEU A 252 -20.29 2.70 -3.18
N ASP A 253 -21.41 2.09 -2.77
CA ASP A 253 -22.75 2.39 -3.29
C ASP A 253 -23.12 3.86 -3.09
N ARG A 254 -22.91 4.41 -1.89
CA ARG A 254 -23.14 5.84 -1.59
C ARG A 254 -22.30 6.80 -2.43
N HIS A 255 -21.14 6.37 -2.92
CA HIS A 255 -20.29 7.16 -3.80
C HIS A 255 -20.51 6.87 -5.29
N GLY A 256 -21.49 6.03 -5.65
CA GLY A 256 -21.82 5.67 -7.04
C GLY A 256 -20.71 4.87 -7.72
N LEU A 257 -19.97 4.06 -6.97
CA LEU A 257 -18.84 3.27 -7.47
C LEU A 257 -19.21 1.84 -7.86
N ILE A 258 -20.37 1.36 -7.42
CA ILE A 258 -20.95 0.05 -7.72
C ILE A 258 -22.47 0.18 -7.91
#